data_AF-A0A6C0FAY6-F1
#
_entry.id   AF-A0A6C0FAY6-F1
#
_cell.length_a   1.000
_cell.length_b   1.000
_cell.length_c   1.000
_cell.angle_alpha   90.00
_cell.angle_beta   90.00
_cell.angle_gamma   90.00
#
_symmetry.space_group_name_H-M   'P 1'
#
loop_
_entity.id
_entity.type
_entity.pdbx_description
1 polymer ?
#
loop_
_entity_poly.entity_id
_entity_poly.type
_entity_poly.pdbx_seq_one_letter_code
_entity_poly.pdbx_strand_id
1 'polypeptide(L)'
;MENFKSNVVLYSTYDEETKELNERLRNIREKKQGLHTVLVTYMIDNNIDCCNLPNGSRLVLKTQVQISPINKEHIQGTLTDFFKTPLPKDTVKMAEETTNAILNNRESSEKHVLKMVKKK
;
A
#
# COMPACT_ATOMS: atom_id res chain seq x y z
N MET A 1 23.66 -32.60 30.16
CA MET A 1 24.14 -31.22 30.34
C MET A 1 24.85 -30.68 29.10
N GLU A 2 25.69 -31.45 28.40
CA GLU A 2 26.34 -31.02 27.15
C GLU A 2 25.36 -30.63 26.03
N ASN A 3 24.31 -31.43 25.79
CA ASN A 3 23.31 -31.13 24.75
C ASN A 3 22.61 -29.78 24.97
N PHE A 4 22.32 -29.42 26.23
CA PHE A 4 21.75 -28.11 26.55
C PHE A 4 22.70 -26.97 26.21
N LYS A 5 24.00 -27.09 26.56
CA LYS A 5 25.01 -26.07 26.22
C LYS A 5 25.13 -25.89 24.69
N SER A 6 25.17 -26.98 23.93
CA SER A 6 25.20 -26.92 22.46
C SER A 6 23.96 -26.25 21.87
N ASN A 7 22.78 -26.55 22.41
CA ASN A 7 21.53 -25.93 21.95
C ASN A 7 21.46 -24.44 22.28
N VAL A 8 21.97 -24.01 23.43
CA VAL A 8 22.06 -22.59 23.79
C VAL A 8 23.00 -21.84 22.84
N VAL A 9 24.13 -22.43 22.47
CA VAL A 9 25.05 -21.84 21.48
C VAL A 9 24.38 -21.73 20.11
N LEU A 10 23.76 -22.81 19.61
CA LEU A 10 23.05 -22.79 18.33
C LEU A 10 21.91 -21.75 18.31
N TYR A 11 21.15 -21.64 19.41
CA TYR A 11 20.11 -20.64 19.54
C TYR A 11 20.67 -19.22 19.41
N SER A 12 21.79 -18.93 20.10
CA SER A 12 22.45 -17.63 20.02
C SER A 12 22.95 -17.34 18.60
N THR A 13 23.55 -18.33 17.92
CA THR A 13 23.99 -18.17 16.53
C THR A 13 22.82 -17.85 15.60
N TYR A 14 21.69 -18.56 15.73
CA TYR A 14 20.51 -18.30 14.90
C TYR A 14 19.87 -16.94 15.18
N ASP A 15 19.93 -16.44 16.42
CA ASP A 15 19.46 -15.09 16.75
C ASP A 15 20.32 -14.00 16.07
N GLU A 16 21.65 -14.17 16.10
CA GLU A 16 22.59 -13.29 15.41
C GLU A 16 22.41 -13.31 13.89
N GLU A 17 22.30 -14.50 13.29
CA GLU A 17 22.04 -14.65 11.85
C GLU A 17 20.71 -14.01 11.46
N THR A 18 19.66 -14.19 12.27
CA THR A 18 18.34 -13.58 12.03
C THR A 18 18.42 -12.07 12.06
N LYS A 19 19.15 -11.51 13.03
CA LYS A 19 19.37 -10.06 13.13
C LYS A 19 20.09 -9.52 11.91
N GLU A 20 21.16 -10.18 11.47
CA GLU A 20 21.93 -9.75 10.30
C GLU A 20 21.09 -9.83 9.01
N LEU A 21 20.36 -10.93 8.80
CA LEU A 21 19.49 -11.10 7.63
C LEU A 21 18.38 -10.05 7.60
N ASN A 22 17.81 -9.70 8.75
CA ASN A 22 16.79 -8.66 8.84
C ASN A 22 17.34 -7.27 8.49
N GLU A 23 18.56 -6.96 8.93
CA GLU A 23 19.22 -5.71 8.59
C GLU A 23 19.53 -5.62 7.09
N ARG A 24 20.08 -6.69 6.50
CA ARG A 24 20.30 -6.81 5.06
C ARG A 24 18.99 -6.65 4.28
N LEU A 25 17.92 -7.29 4.74
CA LEU A 25 16.59 -7.19 4.13
C LEU A 25 16.03 -5.77 4.20
N ARG A 26 16.21 -5.06 5.32
CA ARG A 26 15.83 -3.66 5.46
C ARG A 26 16.56 -2.79 4.44
N ASN A 27 17.88 -2.91 4.35
CA ASN A 27 18.71 -2.16 3.41
C ASN A 27 18.31 -2.42 1.95
N ILE A 28 18.00 -3.67 1.58
CA ILE A 28 17.53 -4.01 0.23
C ILE A 28 16.15 -3.38 -0.04
N ARG A 29 15.24 -3.40 0.93
CA ARG A 29 13.91 -2.78 0.80
C ARG A 29 14.01 -1.26 0.59
N GLU A 30 14.86 -0.59 1.36
CA GLU A 30 15.10 0.86 1.23
C GLU A 30 15.69 1.21 -0.15
N LYS A 31 16.75 0.51 -0.58
CA LYS A 31 17.35 0.70 -1.91
C LYS A 31 16.35 0.46 -3.04
N LYS A 32 15.55 -0.61 -2.92
CA LYS A 32 14.51 -0.93 -3.90
C LYS A 32 13.43 0.15 -3.94
N GLN A 33 13.04 0.70 -2.79
CA GLN A 33 12.06 1.78 -2.71
C GLN A 33 12.60 3.06 -3.36
N GLY A 34 13.87 3.41 -3.13
CA GLY A 34 14.53 4.53 -3.80
C GLY A 34 14.53 4.38 -5.33
N LEU A 35 14.93 3.19 -5.82
CA LEU A 35 14.89 2.89 -7.26
C LEU A 35 13.46 2.90 -7.82
N HIS A 36 12.48 2.44 -7.05
CA HIS A 36 11.08 2.44 -7.47
C HIS A 36 10.60 3.85 -7.79
N THR A 37 10.86 4.82 -6.90
CA THR A 37 10.49 6.22 -7.13
C THR A 37 11.14 6.78 -8.38
N VAL A 38 12.45 6.59 -8.54
CA VAL A 38 13.20 7.08 -9.73
C VAL A 38 12.64 6.50 -11.03
N LEU A 39 12.39 5.19 -11.05
CA LEU A 39 11.89 4.51 -12.24
C LEU A 39 10.46 4.90 -12.58
N VAL A 40 9.57 5.07 -11.59
CA VAL A 40 8.20 5.56 -11.83
C VAL A 40 8.23 6.93 -12.49
N THR A 41 9.01 7.88 -11.92
CA THR A 41 9.14 9.23 -12.49
C THR A 41 9.66 9.17 -13.92
N TYR A 42 10.77 8.46 -14.16
CA TYR A 42 11.34 8.34 -15.50
C TYR A 42 10.37 7.71 -16.51
N MET A 43 9.65 6.66 -16.11
CA MET A 43 8.68 6.00 -17.00
C MET A 43 7.49 6.91 -17.32
N ILE A 44 7.02 7.73 -16.38
CA ILE A 44 5.96 8.72 -16.63
C ILE A 44 6.47 9.82 -17.57
N ASP A 45 7.60 10.44 -17.25
CA ASP A 45 8.15 11.57 -18.01
C ASP A 45 8.44 11.21 -19.48
N ASN A 46 8.73 9.93 -19.73
CA ASN A 46 9.06 9.42 -21.06
C ASN A 46 7.93 8.59 -21.69
N ASN A 47 6.74 8.52 -21.08
CA ASN A 47 5.60 7.72 -21.55
C ASN A 47 5.96 6.24 -21.85
N ILE A 48 6.68 5.60 -20.93
CA ILE A 48 7.10 4.19 -21.01
C ILE A 48 6.15 3.35 -20.15
N ASP A 49 5.35 2.49 -20.79
CA ASP A 49 4.42 1.62 -20.05
C ASP A 49 5.09 0.34 -19.52
N CYS A 50 6.10 -0.19 -20.24
CA CYS A 50 6.81 -1.39 -19.81
C CYS A 50 8.23 -1.51 -20.36
N CYS A 51 9.06 -2.26 -19.65
CA CYS A 51 10.42 -2.59 -20.03
C CYS A 51 10.61 -4.11 -20.01
N ASN A 52 11.13 -4.69 -21.10
CA ASN A 52 11.48 -6.10 -21.17
C ASN A 52 12.85 -6.34 -20.52
N LEU A 53 12.96 -7.39 -19.73
CA LEU A 53 14.21 -7.81 -19.10
C LEU A 53 14.86 -8.95 -19.90
N PRO A 54 16.20 -9.10 -19.84
CA PRO A 54 16.92 -10.16 -20.55
C PRO A 54 16.45 -11.58 -20.23
N ASN A 55 15.96 -11.79 -19.01
CA ASN A 55 15.40 -13.08 -18.57
C ASN A 55 13.98 -13.36 -19.10
N GLY A 56 13.47 -12.52 -20.00
CA GLY A 56 12.13 -12.63 -20.58
C GLY A 56 11.00 -12.19 -19.66
N SER A 57 11.28 -11.69 -18.45
CA SER A 57 10.30 -11.00 -17.62
C SER A 57 10.09 -9.57 -18.11
N ARG A 58 9.05 -8.89 -17.62
CA ARG A 58 8.81 -7.46 -17.89
C ARG A 58 8.51 -6.68 -16.64
N LEU A 59 9.00 -5.46 -16.58
CA LEU A 59 8.62 -4.44 -15.60
C LEU A 59 7.50 -3.61 -16.23
N VAL A 60 6.38 -3.44 -15.54
CA VAL A 60 5.21 -2.72 -16.05
C VAL A 60 4.88 -1.59 -15.09
N LEU A 61 4.69 -0.38 -15.63
CA LEU A 61 4.10 0.74 -14.92
C LEU A 61 2.59 0.51 -14.85
N LYS A 62 2.04 0.46 -13.63
CA LYS A 62 0.62 0.22 -13.40
C LYS A 62 0.03 1.39 -12.62
N THR A 63 -1.04 1.96 -13.13
CA THR A 63 -1.90 2.88 -12.36
C THR A 63 -2.81 2.07 -11.44
N GLN A 64 -2.84 2.43 -10.17
CA GLN A 64 -3.75 1.92 -9.17
C GLN A 64 -4.63 3.06 -8.66
N VAL A 65 -5.94 2.87 -8.73
CA VAL A 65 -6.89 3.77 -8.10
C VAL A 65 -6.96 3.39 -6.62
N GLN A 66 -6.63 4.33 -5.75
CA GLN A 66 -6.75 4.21 -4.30
C GLN A 66 -7.93 5.04 -3.85
N ILE A 67 -8.92 4.38 -3.26
CA ILE A 67 -10.06 5.05 -2.63
C ILE A 67 -9.64 5.41 -1.22
N SER A 68 -9.89 6.66 -0.82
CA SER A 68 -9.56 7.14 0.51
C SER A 68 -10.26 6.29 1.58
N PRO A 69 -9.57 6.03 2.71
CA PRO A 69 -10.17 5.32 3.82
C PRO A 69 -11.26 6.18 4.45
N ILE A 70 -12.26 5.53 5.03
CA ILE A 70 -13.26 6.22 5.85
C ILE A 70 -12.59 6.54 7.19
N ASN A 71 -12.18 7.79 7.38
CA ASN A 71 -11.60 8.30 8.62
C ASN A 71 -12.57 9.25 9.33
N LYS A 72 -12.19 9.68 10.55
CA LYS A 72 -13.02 10.54 11.39
C LYS A 72 -13.32 11.87 10.69
N GLU A 73 -12.33 12.43 10.01
CA GLU A 73 -12.41 13.70 9.31
C GLU A 73 -13.41 13.63 8.15
N HIS A 74 -13.36 12.56 7.35
CA HIS A 74 -14.29 12.29 6.24
C HIS A 74 -15.72 12.13 6.73
N ILE A 75 -15.92 11.32 7.78
CA ILE A 75 -17.25 11.13 8.39
C ILE A 75 -17.78 12.47 8.89
N GLN A 76 -16.97 13.21 9.66
CA GLN A 76 -17.40 14.46 10.27
C GLN A 76 -17.70 15.54 9.23
N GLY A 77 -16.88 15.66 8.18
CA GLY A 77 -17.11 16.57 7.06
C GLY A 77 -18.41 16.22 6.33
N THR A 78 -18.58 14.95 5.95
CA THR A 78 -19.78 14.48 5.24
C THR A 78 -21.05 14.70 6.06
N LEU A 79 -21.02 14.40 7.37
CA LEU A 79 -22.16 14.64 8.25
C LEU A 79 -22.45 16.14 8.37
N THR A 80 -21.42 16.97 8.52
CA THR A 80 -21.56 18.43 8.62
C THR A 80 -22.22 18.99 7.36
N ASP A 81 -21.88 18.48 6.18
CA ASP A 81 -22.49 18.90 4.93
C ASP A 81 -23.92 18.37 4.76
N PHE A 82 -24.17 17.11 5.14
CA PHE A 82 -25.49 16.51 5.09
C PHE A 82 -26.52 17.23 5.97
N PHE A 83 -26.12 17.64 7.19
CA PHE A 83 -27.00 18.33 8.14
C PHE A 83 -27.20 19.84 7.86
N LYS A 84 -26.52 20.42 6.86
CA LYS A 84 -26.78 21.81 6.43
C LYS A 84 -28.09 21.95 5.65
N THR A 85 -28.58 20.88 5.04
CA THR A 85 -29.81 20.89 4.23
C THR A 85 -31.03 20.43 5.02
N PRO A 86 -32.26 20.83 4.62
CA PRO A 86 -33.48 20.38 5.27
C PRO A 86 -33.57 18.85 5.30
N LEU A 87 -33.74 18.30 6.50
CA LEU A 87 -33.68 16.87 6.73
C LEU A 87 -35.02 16.18 6.42
N PRO A 88 -35.00 14.95 5.87
CA PRO A 88 -36.19 14.12 5.76
C PRO A 88 -36.85 13.90 7.14
N LYS A 89 -38.18 13.93 7.21
CA LYS A 89 -38.91 13.58 8.45
C LYS A 89 -38.86 12.08 8.77
N ASP A 90 -38.52 11.27 7.77
CA ASP A 90 -38.39 9.82 7.89
C ASP A 90 -36.95 9.47 8.31
N THR A 91 -36.83 8.94 9.54
CA THR A 91 -35.55 8.58 10.15
C THR A 91 -34.85 7.44 9.42
N VAL A 92 -35.60 6.52 8.79
CA VAL A 92 -35.04 5.38 8.06
C VAL A 92 -34.39 5.87 6.77
N LYS A 93 -35.08 6.73 6.02
CA LYS A 93 -34.54 7.34 4.81
C LYS A 93 -33.35 8.24 5.10
N MET A 94 -33.40 9.00 6.19
CA MET A 94 -32.26 9.82 6.61
C MET A 94 -31.02 8.98 6.89
N ALA A 95 -31.17 7.86 7.59
CA ALA A 95 -30.05 6.96 7.89
C ALA A 95 -29.46 6.34 6.61
N GLU A 96 -30.31 5.94 5.66
CA GLU A 96 -29.90 5.40 4.37
C GLU A 96 -29.15 6.43 3.52
N GLU A 97 -29.71 7.63 3.36
CA GLU A 97 -29.10 8.72 2.59
C GLU A 97 -27.77 9.19 3.18
N THR A 98 -27.69 9.31 4.51
CA THR A 98 -26.45 9.68 5.20
C THR A 98 -25.38 8.61 5.02
N THR A 99 -25.75 7.33 5.13
CA THR A 99 -24.82 6.20 4.93
C THR A 99 -24.30 6.20 3.50
N ASN A 100 -25.18 6.40 2.51
CA ASN A 100 -24.79 6.48 1.10
C ASN A 100 -23.84 7.67 0.84
N ALA A 101 -24.09 8.83 1.45
CA ALA A 101 -23.21 9.99 1.33
C ALA A 101 -21.80 9.69 1.87
N ILE A 102 -21.70 9.03 3.02
CA ILE A 102 -20.41 8.67 3.64
C ILE A 102 -19.63 7.67 2.77
N LEU A 103 -20.32 6.67 2.20
CA LEU A 103 -19.67 5.60 1.44
C LEU A 103 -19.29 5.97 0.00
N ASN A 104 -20.08 6.83 -0.64
CA ASN A 104 -19.95 7.10 -2.08
C ASN A 104 -19.14 8.36 -2.41
N ASN A 105 -19.06 9.34 -1.51
CA ASN A 105 -18.26 10.57 -1.72
C ASN A 105 -16.79 10.40 -1.31
N ARG A 106 -16.23 9.20 -1.47
CA ARG A 106 -14.83 8.94 -1.12
C ARG A 106 -13.93 9.43 -2.24
N GLU A 107 -13.00 10.31 -1.89
CA GLU A 107 -11.95 10.76 -2.80
C GLU A 107 -11.17 9.56 -3.35
N SER A 108 -10.90 9.59 -4.65
CA SER A 108 -10.03 8.62 -5.29
C SER A 108 -8.75 9.32 -5.73
N SER A 109 -7.62 8.67 -5.47
CA SER A 109 -6.31 9.12 -5.91
C SER A 109 -5.69 8.07 -6.81
N GLU A 110 -5.01 8.53 -7.87
CA GLU A 110 -4.26 7.64 -8.74
C GLU A 110 -2.82 7.51 -8.22
N LYS A 111 -2.37 6.27 -8.10
CA LYS A 111 -1.00 5.95 -7.70
C LYS A 111 -0.35 5.09 -8.77
N HIS A 112 0.77 5.54 -9.30
CA HIS A 112 1.59 4.73 -10.19
C HIS A 112 2.53 3.81 -9.41
N VAL A 113 2.54 2.53 -9.78
CA VAL A 113 3.37 1.51 -9.16
C VAL A 113 4.01 0.60 -10.20
N LEU A 114 5.24 0.17 -9.94
CA LEU A 114 5.93 -0.83 -10.75
C LEU A 114 5.53 -2.24 -10.36
N LYS A 115 5.23 -3.08 -11.35
CA LYS A 115 4.94 -4.50 -11.18
C LYS A 115 5.87 -5.36 -12.06
N MET A 116 6.50 -6.35 -11.44
CA MET A 116 7.23 -7.40 -12.15
C MET A 116 6.24 -8.47 -12.66
N VAL A 117 6.30 -8.77 -13.95
CA VAL A 117 5.57 -9.87 -14.58
C VAL A 117 6.59 -10.88 -15.09
N LYS A 118 6.60 -12.08 -14.50
CA LYS A 118 7.51 -13.16 -14.87
C LYS A 118 7.05 -13.81 -16.17
N LYS A 119 8.02 -14.31 -16.96
CA LYS A 119 7.74 -15.20 -18.09
C LYS A 119 7.05 -16.47 -17.56
N LYS A 120 5.97 -16.91 -18.23
CA LYS A 120 5.34 -18.23 -17.99
C LYS A 120 6.17 -19.32 -18.62
#